data_AF-A0A2D5QHX9-F1
#
_entry.id   AF-A0A2D5QHX9-F1
#
_cell.length_a   1.000
_cell.length_b   1.000
_cell.length_c   1.000
_cell.angle_alpha   90.00
_cell.angle_beta   90.00
_cell.angle_gamma   90.00
#
_symmetry.space_group_name_H-M   'P 1'
#
loop_
_entity.id
_entity.type
_entity.pdbx_description
1 polymer ?
#
loop_
_entity_poly.entity_id
_entity_poly.type
_entity_poly.pdbx_seq_one_letter_code
_entity_poly.pdbx_strand_id
1 'polypeptide(L)' 'MDIDEINKKYKFLILNTMTGECEILSSDRLVSRKLKEKYQIELSHMYIKRHIEDERYILKDNILIKSIWDDLIME' A
#
# COMPACT_ATOMS: atom_id res chain seq x y z
N MET A 1 -1.50 22.16 4.94
CA MET A 1 -0.97 21.06 4.12
C MET A 1 -1.94 20.95 2.96
N ASP A 2 -1.45 21.19 1.75
CA ASP A 2 -2.28 21.21 0.55
C ASP A 2 -2.75 19.79 0.20
N ILE A 3 -3.87 19.65 -0.52
CA ILE A 3 -4.37 18.35 -1.00
C ILE A 3 -3.31 17.65 -1.85
N ASP A 4 -2.57 18.39 -2.66
CA ASP A 4 -1.47 17.85 -3.47
C ASP A 4 -0.31 17.30 -2.62
N GLU A 5 -0.03 17.93 -1.47
CA GLU A 5 0.98 17.44 -0.53
C GLU A 5 0.49 16.18 0.20
N ILE A 6 -0.80 16.11 0.56
CA ILE A 6 -1.44 14.94 1.16
C ILE A 6 -1.36 13.75 0.20
N ASN A 7 -1.75 13.95 -1.07
CA ASN A 7 -1.74 12.91 -2.11
C ASN A 7 -0.34 12.35 -2.36
N LYS A 8 0.69 13.21 -2.32
CA LYS A 8 2.09 12.78 -2.46
C LYS A 8 2.59 12.00 -1.25
N LYS A 9 2.12 12.33 -0.05
CA LYS A 9 2.62 11.77 1.21
C LYS A 9 1.94 10.47 1.61
N TYR A 10 0.70 10.23 1.22
CA TYR A 10 -0.09 9.08 1.68
C TYR A 10 -0.60 8.27 0.50
N LYS A 11 0.20 7.33 -0.03
CA LYS A 11 -0.14 6.64 -1.29
C LYS A 11 -0.72 5.25 -1.10
N PHE A 12 -0.22 4.51 -0.12
CA PHE A 12 -0.52 3.09 0.05
C PHE A 12 -1.10 2.83 1.43
N LEU A 13 -2.15 2.02 1.49
CA LEU A 13 -2.69 1.45 2.72
C LEU A 13 -2.20 0.00 2.84
N ILE A 14 -1.62 -0.34 3.98
CA ILE A 14 -1.40 -1.71 4.44
C ILE A 14 -2.44 -2.01 5.51
N LEU A 15 -3.17 -3.11 5.40
CA LEU A 15 -4.15 -3.57 6.38
C LEU A 15 -3.91 -5.05 6.69
N ASN A 16 -3.71 -5.36 7.96
CA ASN A 16 -3.78 -6.74 8.44
C ASN A 16 -5.25 -7.09 8.68
N THR A 17 -5.79 -8.01 7.89
CA THR A 17 -7.21 -8.38 7.95
C THR A 17 -7.56 -9.25 9.15
N MET A 18 -6.56 -9.79 9.87
CA MET A 18 -6.78 -10.59 11.09
C MET A 18 -6.84 -9.73 12.33
N THR A 19 -5.98 -8.72 12.44
CA THR A 19 -5.91 -7.84 13.62
C THR A 19 -6.65 -6.52 13.44
N GLY A 20 -6.97 -6.14 12.20
CA GLY A 20 -7.51 -4.82 11.86
C GLY A 20 -6.48 -3.70 11.89
N GLU A 21 -5.21 -4.00 12.18
CA GLU A 21 -4.14 -3.01 12.17
C GLU A 21 -3.91 -2.47 10.77
N CYS A 22 -3.86 -1.15 10.63
CA CYS A 22 -3.57 -0.51 9.36
C CYS A 22 -2.46 0.54 9.48
N GLU A 23 -1.79 0.78 8.35
CA GLU A 23 -0.72 1.76 8.24
C GLU A 23 -0.71 2.37 6.84
N ILE A 24 -0.43 3.67 6.76
CA ILE A 24 -0.36 4.39 5.50
C ILE A 24 1.08 4.76 5.20
N LEU A 25 1.50 4.49 3.96
CA LEU A 25 2.87 4.69 3.50
C LEU A 25 2.92 5.51 2.20
N SER A 26 4.04 6.21 2.00
CA SER A 26 4.22 7.15 0.89
C SER A 26 4.81 6.54 -0.39
N SER A 27 5.37 5.33 -0.32
CA SER A 27 6.04 4.70 -1.47
C SER A 27 6.06 3.17 -1.42
N ASP A 28 6.15 2.54 -2.59
CA ASP A 28 6.31 1.09 -2.77
C ASP A 28 7.53 0.52 -2.03
N ARG A 29 8.63 1.27 -1.95
CA ARG A 29 9.83 0.87 -1.20
C ARG A 29 9.56 0.78 0.29
N LEU A 30 8.80 1.73 0.85
CA LEU A 30 8.42 1.68 2.27
C LEU A 30 7.48 0.52 2.54
N VAL A 31 6.53 0.26 1.63
CA VAL A 31 5.63 -0.90 1.72
C VAL A 31 6.45 -2.19 1.75
N SER A 32 7.33 -2.41 0.78
CA SER A 32 8.22 -3.57 0.69
C SER A 32 9.04 -3.76 1.97
N ARG A 33 9.66 -2.68 2.47
CA ARG A 33 10.44 -2.72 3.70
C ARG A 33 9.57 -3.09 4.91
N LYS A 34 8.39 -2.47 5.06
CA LYS A 34 7.49 -2.72 6.18
C LYS A 34 6.98 -4.16 6.19
N LEU A 35 6.63 -4.69 5.02
CA LEU A 35 6.20 -6.07 4.85
C LEU A 35 7.28 -7.05 5.34
N LYS A 36 8.55 -6.79 4.98
CA LYS A 36 9.67 -7.60 5.42
C LYS A 36 9.92 -7.48 6.93
N GLU A 37 9.96 -6.26 7.45
CA GLU A 37 10.32 -5.99 8.86
C GLU A 37 9.24 -6.45 9.84
N LYS A 38 7.97 -6.17 9.56
CA LYS A 38 6.86 -6.41 10.50
C LYS A 38 6.19 -7.76 10.27
N TYR A 39 6.02 -8.16 9.01
CA TYR A 39 5.22 -9.33 8.64
C TYR A 39 6.05 -10.49 8.09
N GLN A 40 7.37 -10.32 7.93
CA GLN A 40 8.27 -11.31 7.31
C GLN A 40 7.87 -11.67 5.87
N ILE A 41 7.12 -10.80 5.19
CA ILE A 41 6.66 -11.00 3.81
C ILE A 41 7.68 -10.39 2.85
N GLU A 42 8.28 -11.24 2.01
CA GLU A 42 9.12 -10.77 0.90
C GLU A 42 8.27 -10.44 -0.32
N LEU A 43 8.16 -9.15 -0.61
CA LEU A 43 7.53 -8.57 -1.79
C LEU A 43 8.44 -7.46 -2.33
N SER A 44 8.84 -7.56 -3.59
CA SER A 44 9.68 -6.52 -4.19
C SER A 44 8.86 -5.26 -4.46
N HIS A 45 9.48 -4.10 -4.24
CA HIS A 45 8.84 -2.81 -4.53
C HIS A 45 8.41 -2.67 -6.01
N MET A 46 9.15 -3.30 -6.94
CA MET A 46 8.77 -3.36 -8.36
C MET A 46 7.51 -4.19 -8.61
N TYR A 47 7.34 -5.31 -7.89
CA TYR A 47 6.11 -6.11 -7.96
C TYR A 47 4.92 -5.30 -7.44
N ILE A 48 5.08 -4.65 -6.28
CA ILE A 48 4.05 -3.81 -5.64
C ILE A 48 3.61 -2.70 -6.59
N LYS A 49 4.57 -1.99 -7.20
CA LYS A 49 4.29 -0.93 -8.15
C LYS A 49 3.42 -1.40 -9.33
N ARG A 50 3.84 -2.48 -10.00
CA ARG A 50 3.12 -3.00 -11.18
C ARG A 50 1.73 -3.50 -10.83
N HIS A 51 1.62 -4.30 -9.76
CA HIS A 51 0.33 -4.89 -9.40
C HIS A 51 -0.64 -3.86 -8.85
N ILE A 52 -0.20 -2.79 -8.19
CA ILE A 52 -1.15 -1.75 -7.74
C ILE A 52 -1.56 -0.82 -8.89
N GLU A 53 -0.74 -0.68 -9.93
CA GLU A 53 -1.13 0.05 -11.15
C GLU A 53 -2.13 -0.76 -11.98
N ASP A 54 -1.96 -2.09 -12.08
CA ASP A 54 -2.81 -2.98 -12.91
C ASP A 54 -4.03 -3.54 -12.14
N GLU A 55 -3.89 -3.77 -10.83
CA GLU A 55 -4.89 -4.35 -9.94
C GLU A 55 -5.22 -3.39 -8.79
N ARG A 56 -6.45 -3.42 -8.28
CA ARG A 56 -6.87 -2.50 -7.21
C ARG A 56 -6.15 -2.74 -5.88
N TYR A 57 -5.71 -3.96 -5.63
CA TYR A 57 -5.04 -4.34 -4.39
C TYR A 57 -4.22 -5.62 -4.54
N ILE A 58 -3.27 -5.82 -3.62
CA ILE A 58 -2.53 -7.06 -3.41
C ILE A 58 -2.99 -7.64 -2.07
N LEU A 59 -3.39 -8.91 -2.02
CA LEU A 59 -3.66 -9.62 -0.77
C LEU A 59 -2.67 -10.77 -0.61
N LYS A 60 -1.83 -10.72 0.42
CA LYS A 60 -0.83 -11.76 0.72
C LYS A 60 -0.74 -12.01 2.21
N ASP A 61 -0.85 -13.26 2.62
CA ASP A 61 -0.72 -13.70 4.02
C ASP A 61 -1.59 -12.87 5.00
N ASN A 62 -2.84 -12.60 4.61
CA ASN A 62 -3.81 -11.74 5.33
C ASN A 62 -3.41 -10.25 5.44
N ILE A 63 -2.42 -9.82 4.65
CA ILE A 63 -2.04 -8.42 4.51
C ILE A 63 -2.57 -7.90 3.18
N LEU A 64 -3.51 -6.97 3.25
CA LEU A 64 -4.03 -6.21 2.12
C LEU A 64 -3.13 -4.99 1.89
N ILE A 65 -2.75 -4.75 0.64
CA ILE A 65 -2.01 -3.58 0.20
C ILE A 65 -2.82 -2.93 -0.91
N LYS A 66 -3.17 -1.65 -0.78
CA LYS A 66 -3.91 -0.93 -1.81
C LYS A 66 -3.43 0.51 -1.99
N SER A 67 -3.69 1.07 -3.16
CA SER A 67 -3.58 2.52 -3.35
C SER A 67 -4.74 3.24 -2.66
N ILE A 68 -4.49 4.45 -2.15
CA ILE A 68 -5.51 5.25 -1.45
C ILE A 68 -6.29 6.11 -2.44
N TRP A 69 -5.64 6.59 -3.51
CA TRP A 69 -6.21 7.59 -4.40
C TRP A 69 -6.77 7.02 -5.69
N ASP A 70 -6.38 5.81 -6.09
CA ASP A 70 -6.89 5.23 -7.34
C ASP A 70 -8.40 4.92 -7.26
N ASP A 71 -8.94 4.75 -6.06
CA ASP A 71 -10.39 4.66 -5.83
C ASP A 71 -11.13 6.00 -6.03
N LEU A 72 -10.44 7.15 -5.97
CA LEU A 72 -11.01 8.50 -6.08
C LEU A 72 -11.04 9.07 -7.52
N ILE A 73 -10.35 8.43 -8.47
CA ILE A 73 -10.30 8.86 -9.87
C ILE A 73 -11.49 8.30 -10.69
N MET A 74 -12.37 7.50 -10.06
CA MET A 74 -13.60 6.98 -10.69
C MET A 74 -14.85 7.80 -10.32
N GLU A 75 -14.84 9.10 -10.61
CA GLU A 75 -16.04 9.93 -10.83
C GLU A 75 -15.87 10.83 -12.05
#